data_AF-A0A7Y2UAW8-F1
#
_entry.id   AF-A0A7Y2UAW8-F1
#
_cell.length_a   1.000
_cell.length_b   1.000
_cell.length_c   1.000
_cell.angle_alpha   90.00
_cell.angle_beta   90.00
_cell.angle_gamma   90.00
#
_symmetry.space_group_name_H-M   'P 1'
#
loop_
_entity.id
_entity.type
_entity.pdbx_description
1 polymer ?
#
loop_
_entity_poly.entity_id
_entity_poly.type
_entity_poly.pdbx_seq_one_letter_code
_entity_poly.pdbx_strand_id
1 'polypeptide(L)'
;MIKLLAIRVAMRVFSWITPRAAEYLAPPLAALVWYSVPRLRRVTRLNLRAVFPDMDAEQRNRVGRSSMTHYVKGIFEAGILWHWPLEKMYRLFDGVEGMEHFEEARRVGKGLIVAVPHYGSWEMLNLYLHSKGKAAVLYKPSKHPDVDALLRDKRSRSG
;
A
#
# COMPACT_ATOMS: atom_id res chain seq x y z
N MET A 1 12.42 -22.05 -2.52
CA MET A 1 11.27 -22.84 -1.98
C MET A 1 10.78 -22.36 -0.60
N ILE A 2 11.52 -22.51 0.50
CA ILE A 2 11.03 -22.16 1.88
C ILE A 2 10.60 -20.68 2.00
N LYS A 3 11.42 -19.73 1.51
CA LYS A 3 11.09 -18.29 1.55
C LYS A 3 9.78 -17.96 0.81
N LEU A 4 9.55 -18.58 -0.34
CA LEU A 4 8.35 -18.37 -1.15
C LEU A 4 7.10 -18.92 -0.44
N LEU A 5 7.23 -20.11 0.17
CA LEU A 5 6.17 -20.69 0.99
C LEU A 5 5.83 -19.78 2.17
N ALA A 6 6.84 -19.26 2.87
CA ALA A 6 6.64 -18.33 3.98
C ALA A 6 5.89 -17.05 3.54
N ILE A 7 6.26 -16.46 2.40
CA ILE A 7 5.55 -15.29 1.84
C ILE A 7 4.09 -15.63 1.53
N ARG A 8 3.83 -16.77 0.86
CA ARG A 8 2.46 -17.19 0.52
C ARG A 8 1.61 -17.41 1.77
N VAL A 9 2.14 -18.11 2.76
CA VAL A 9 1.46 -18.36 4.03
C VAL A 9 1.19 -17.04 4.77
N ALA A 10 2.19 -16.16 4.88
CA ALA A 10 2.03 -14.86 5.53
C ALA A 10 0.94 -14.02 4.85
N MET A 11 0.98 -13.89 3.52
CA MET A 11 -0.02 -13.12 2.78
C MET A 11 -1.42 -13.74 2.89
N ARG A 12 -1.52 -15.07 2.98
CA ARG A 12 -2.79 -15.75 3.21
C ARG A 12 -3.33 -15.45 4.61
N VAL A 13 -2.50 -15.51 5.65
CA VAL A 13 -2.88 -15.15 7.02
C VAL A 13 -3.30 -13.67 7.09
N PHE A 14 -2.53 -12.78 6.47
CA PHE A 14 -2.85 -11.35 6.41
C PHE A 14 -4.19 -11.09 5.72
N SER A 15 -4.59 -11.91 4.75
CA SER A 15 -5.91 -11.79 4.11
C SER A 15 -7.11 -12.03 5.04
N TRP A 16 -6.89 -12.61 6.23
CA TRP A 16 -7.92 -12.77 7.26
C TRP A 16 -8.03 -11.56 8.19
N ILE A 17 -7.03 -10.68 8.19
CA ILE A 17 -7.04 -9.44 8.97
C ILE A 17 -7.85 -8.41 8.18
N THR A 18 -9.12 -8.26 8.51
CA THR A 18 -10.00 -7.26 7.88
C THR A 18 -9.51 -5.83 8.16
N PRO A 19 -9.91 -4.81 7.36
CA PRO A 19 -9.52 -3.42 7.63
C PRO A 19 -9.88 -2.97 9.06
N ARG A 20 -11.06 -3.37 9.57
CA ARG A 20 -11.46 -3.11 10.95
C ARG A 20 -10.55 -3.80 11.98
N ALA A 21 -10.12 -5.03 11.73
CA ALA A 21 -9.17 -5.71 12.62
C ALA A 21 -7.78 -5.06 12.57
N ALA A 22 -7.35 -4.58 11.40
CA ALA A 22 -6.09 -3.88 11.21
C ALA A 22 -6.00 -2.59 12.04
N GLU A 23 -7.11 -1.89 12.27
CA GLU A 23 -7.16 -0.71 13.17
C GLU A 23 -6.66 -1.03 14.58
N TYR A 24 -6.92 -2.25 15.08
CA TYR A 24 -6.53 -2.66 16.43
C TYR A 24 -5.19 -3.41 16.45
N LEU A 25 -4.88 -4.19 15.40
CA LEU A 25 -3.65 -4.99 15.35
C LEU A 25 -2.42 -4.20 14.90
N ALA A 26 -2.58 -3.21 14.02
CA ALA A 26 -1.46 -2.45 13.47
C ALA A 26 -0.74 -1.56 14.50
N PRO A 27 -1.42 -0.82 15.41
CA PRO A 27 -0.74 0.04 16.38
C PRO A 27 0.30 -0.67 17.28
N PRO A 28 -0.01 -1.79 17.97
CA PRO A 28 0.99 -2.45 18.81
C PRO A 28 2.15 -3.04 18.00
N LEU A 29 1.87 -3.59 16.81
CA LEU A 29 2.92 -4.09 15.91
C LEU A 29 3.82 -2.97 15.37
N ALA A 30 3.23 -1.83 15.02
CA ALA A 30 3.96 -0.64 14.60
C ALA A 30 4.84 -0.08 15.71
N ALA A 31 4.35 -0.07 16.97
CA ALA A 31 5.16 0.29 18.12
C ALA A 31 6.34 -0.68 18.28
N LEU A 32 6.10 -1.99 18.19
CA LEU A 32 7.16 -2.99 18.24
C LEU A 32 8.21 -2.75 17.15
N VAL A 33 7.80 -2.54 15.90
CA VAL A 33 8.72 -2.24 14.77
C VAL A 33 9.49 -0.94 15.02
N TRP A 34 8.80 0.10 15.48
CA TRP A 34 9.41 1.40 15.78
C TRP A 34 10.53 1.28 16.81
N TYR A 35 10.36 0.47 17.85
CA TYR A 35 11.37 0.28 18.90
C TYR A 35 12.45 -0.72 18.52
N SER A 36 12.09 -1.83 17.84
CA SER A 36 12.99 -2.94 17.51
C SER A 36 13.80 -2.76 16.22
N VAL A 37 13.42 -1.84 15.32
CA VAL A 37 14.11 -1.62 14.04
C VAL A 37 14.72 -0.20 13.96
N PRO A 38 15.95 0.01 14.49
CA PRO A 38 16.56 1.34 14.58
C PRO A 38 16.72 2.05 13.24
N ARG A 39 17.00 1.30 12.17
CA ARG A 39 17.17 1.84 10.82
C ARG A 39 15.91 2.53 10.31
N LEU A 40 14.74 1.87 10.44
CA LEU A 40 13.47 2.44 10.01
C LEU A 40 13.16 3.71 10.80
N ARG A 41 13.26 3.63 12.13
CA ARG A 41 13.07 4.79 13.02
C ARG A 41 13.97 5.96 12.64
N ARG A 42 15.26 5.71 12.35
CA ARG A 42 16.22 6.74 11.96
C ARG A 42 15.83 7.41 10.64
N VAL A 43 15.53 6.62 9.61
CA VAL A 43 15.14 7.14 8.29
C VAL A 43 13.86 7.96 8.39
N THR A 44 12.83 7.46 9.09
CA THR A 44 11.58 8.20 9.30
C THR A 44 11.83 9.54 9.99
N ARG A 45 12.66 9.58 11.04
CA ARG A 45 13.01 10.83 11.73
C ARG A 45 13.74 11.83 10.82
N LEU A 46 14.67 11.37 9.99
CA LEU A 46 15.38 12.23 9.05
C LEU A 46 14.42 12.83 8.02
N ASN A 47 13.55 12.01 7.44
CA ASN A 47 12.54 12.47 6.49
C ASN A 47 11.59 13.50 7.13
N LEU A 48 11.09 13.21 8.35
CA LEU A 48 10.20 14.14 9.06
C LEU A 48 10.90 15.42 9.49
N ARG A 49 12.20 15.39 9.78
CA ARG A 49 12.97 16.61 10.07
C ARG A 49 13.10 17.50 8.82
N ALA A 50 13.25 16.89 7.65
CA ALA A 50 13.34 17.63 6.40
C ALA A 50 12.00 18.26 5.99
N VAL A 51 10.88 17.54 6.19
CA VAL A 51 9.54 18.00 5.80
C VAL A 51 8.89 18.89 6.86
N PHE A 52 9.17 18.65 8.14
CA PHE A 52 8.64 19.40 9.28
C PHE A 52 9.79 19.95 10.15
N PRO A 53 10.55 20.94 9.66
CA PRO A 53 11.68 21.50 10.40
C PRO A 53 11.24 22.14 11.71
N ASP A 54 10.08 22.80 11.72
CA ASP A 54 9.54 23.58 12.84
C ASP A 54 8.92 22.72 13.95
N MET A 55 8.65 21.45 13.68
CA MET A 55 8.20 20.52 14.72
C MET A 55 9.34 20.19 15.69
N ASP A 56 9.04 19.98 16.96
CA ASP A 56 10.01 19.44 17.90
C ASP A 56 10.25 17.93 17.67
N ALA A 57 11.18 17.35 18.44
CA ALA A 57 11.50 15.93 18.34
C ALA A 57 10.33 15.02 18.76
N GLU A 58 9.51 15.43 19.72
CA GLU A 58 8.39 14.64 20.23
C GLU A 58 7.23 14.61 19.23
N GLN A 59 6.86 15.77 18.69
CA GLN A 59 5.88 15.95 17.62
C GLN A 59 6.23 15.07 16.41
N ARG A 60 7.47 15.15 15.92
CA ARG A 60 7.94 14.27 14.83
C ARG A 60 7.90 12.79 15.21
N ASN A 61 8.19 12.43 16.45
CA ASN A 61 8.05 11.04 16.90
C ASN A 61 6.60 10.57 16.97
N ARG A 62 5.64 11.45 17.31
CA ARG A 62 4.21 11.13 17.25
C ARG A 62 3.76 10.88 15.82
N VAL A 63 4.12 11.76 14.88
CA VAL A 63 3.82 11.59 13.45
C VAL A 63 4.50 10.33 12.90
N GLY A 64 5.77 10.10 13.23
CA GLY A 64 6.52 8.92 12.78
C GLY A 64 5.93 7.59 13.26
N ARG A 65 5.47 7.52 14.52
CA ARG A 65 4.77 6.34 15.05
C ARG A 65 3.42 6.13 14.35
N SER A 66 2.64 7.19 14.13
CA SER A 66 1.38 7.11 13.37
C SER A 66 1.61 6.65 11.92
N SER A 67 2.65 7.16 11.26
CA SER A 67 3.05 6.71 9.92
C SER A 67 3.43 5.23 9.91
N MET A 68 4.12 4.74 10.94
CA MET A 68 4.46 3.32 11.08
C MET A 68 3.21 2.45 11.23
N THR A 69 2.17 2.93 11.93
CA THR A 69 0.87 2.22 11.99
C THR A 69 0.26 2.05 10.60
N HIS A 70 0.25 3.10 9.77
CA HIS A 70 -0.26 3.01 8.40
C HIS A 70 0.60 2.11 7.51
N TYR A 71 1.93 2.12 7.71
CA TYR A 71 2.82 1.19 7.02
C TYR A 71 2.48 -0.26 7.33
N VAL A 72 2.23 -0.60 8.60
CA VAL A 72 1.81 -1.95 9.01
C VAL A 72 0.42 -2.31 8.45
N LYS A 73 -0.54 -1.37 8.44
CA LYS A 73 -1.84 -1.57 7.78
C LYS A 73 -1.68 -1.92 6.31
N GLY A 74 -0.81 -1.21 5.58
CA GLY A 74 -0.50 -1.49 4.17
C GLY A 74 0.02 -2.92 3.94
N ILE A 75 0.76 -3.50 4.89
CA ILE A 75 1.20 -4.91 4.80
C ILE A 75 0.00 -5.86 4.90
N PHE A 76 -0.98 -5.57 5.77
CA PHE A 76 -2.21 -6.37 5.86
C PHE A 76 -3.08 -6.22 4.63
N GLU A 77 -3.22 -4.99 4.12
CA GLU A 77 -3.93 -4.67 2.88
C GLU A 77 -3.36 -5.43 1.68
N ALA A 78 -2.04 -5.60 1.60
CA ALA A 78 -1.43 -6.44 0.55
C ALA A 78 -1.95 -7.88 0.60
N GLY A 79 -2.11 -8.46 1.79
CA GLY A 79 -2.70 -9.80 1.96
C GLY A 79 -4.13 -9.88 1.44
N ILE A 80 -4.95 -8.87 1.75
CA ILE A 80 -6.32 -8.72 1.25
C ILE A 80 -6.31 -8.61 -0.28
N LEU A 81 -5.54 -7.67 -0.84
CA LEU A 81 -5.39 -7.46 -2.28
C LEU A 81 -4.95 -8.73 -3.01
N TRP A 82 -4.15 -9.56 -2.35
CA TRP A 82 -3.65 -10.80 -2.93
C TRP A 82 -4.64 -11.96 -2.95
N HIS A 83 -5.74 -11.91 -2.19
CA HIS A 83 -6.58 -13.09 -1.98
C HIS A 83 -8.09 -12.83 -2.01
N TRP A 84 -8.56 -11.61 -1.76
CA TRP A 84 -9.99 -11.33 -1.80
C TRP A 84 -10.51 -11.31 -3.24
N PRO A 85 -11.77 -11.72 -3.48
CA PRO A 85 -12.43 -11.52 -4.76
C PRO A 85 -12.51 -10.04 -5.12
N LEU A 86 -12.31 -9.70 -6.39
CA LEU A 86 -12.26 -8.31 -6.84
C LEU A 86 -13.57 -7.57 -6.59
N GLU A 87 -14.70 -8.24 -6.72
CA GLU A 87 -16.05 -7.71 -6.47
C GLU A 87 -16.22 -7.32 -4.99
N LYS A 88 -15.57 -8.04 -4.09
CA LYS A 88 -15.52 -7.67 -2.67
C LYS A 88 -14.63 -6.45 -2.46
N MET A 89 -13.50 -6.39 -3.15
CA MET A 89 -12.56 -5.28 -3.06
C MET A 89 -13.13 -3.97 -3.61
N TYR A 90 -13.85 -4.01 -4.72
CA TYR A 90 -14.48 -2.82 -5.31
C TYR A 90 -15.50 -2.16 -4.38
N ARG A 91 -16.15 -2.95 -3.51
CA ARG A 91 -17.09 -2.45 -2.50
C ARG A 91 -16.43 -1.76 -1.30
N LEU A 92 -15.09 -1.74 -1.24
CA LEU A 92 -14.34 -1.01 -0.21
C LEU A 92 -14.07 0.45 -0.61
N PHE A 93 -14.36 0.84 -1.85
CA PHE A 93 -14.21 2.22 -2.31
C PHE A 93 -15.50 3.00 -2.04
N ASP A 94 -15.45 3.93 -1.09
CA ASP A 94 -16.62 4.72 -0.67
C ASP A 94 -16.83 6.01 -1.49
N GLY A 95 -15.88 6.36 -2.37
CA GLY A 95 -15.96 7.54 -3.22
C GLY A 95 -14.59 7.96 -3.77
N VAL A 96 -14.60 8.90 -4.72
CA VAL A 96 -13.39 9.56 -5.22
C VAL A 96 -13.65 11.05 -5.26
N GLU A 97 -12.82 11.80 -4.55
CA GLU A 97 -12.78 13.26 -4.65
C GLU A 97 -12.02 13.65 -5.92
N GLY A 98 -12.53 14.63 -6.68
CA GLY A 98 -11.91 15.09 -7.92
C GLY A 98 -12.11 14.17 -9.13
N MET A 99 -13.14 13.32 -9.12
CA MET A 99 -13.43 12.39 -10.23
C MET A 99 -13.67 13.10 -11.56
N GLU A 100 -14.23 14.31 -11.51
CA GLU A 100 -14.45 15.18 -12.66
C GLU A 100 -13.17 15.47 -13.45
N HIS A 101 -12.03 15.66 -12.76
CA HIS A 101 -10.74 15.90 -13.42
C HIS A 101 -10.25 14.66 -14.16
N PHE A 102 -10.49 13.48 -13.59
CA PHE A 102 -10.15 12.20 -14.22
C PHE A 102 -10.99 11.97 -15.48
N GLU A 103 -12.30 12.22 -15.41
CA GLU A 103 -13.20 12.06 -16.55
C GLU A 103 -12.92 13.06 -17.67
N GLU A 104 -12.68 14.33 -17.31
CA GLU A 104 -12.31 15.37 -18.27
C GLU A 104 -11.02 15.01 -19.01
N ALA A 105 -9.97 14.62 -18.29
CA ALA A 105 -8.69 14.25 -18.89
C ALA A 105 -8.83 13.04 -19.82
N ARG A 106 -9.67 12.06 -19.48
CA ARG A 106 -9.94 10.90 -20.34
C ARG A 106 -10.70 11.27 -21.62
N ARG A 107 -11.64 12.21 -21.55
CA ARG A 107 -12.44 12.65 -22.70
C ARG A 107 -11.61 13.26 -23.83
N VAL A 108 -10.42 13.81 -23.51
CA VAL A 108 -9.47 14.33 -24.50
C VAL A 108 -8.96 13.24 -25.46
N GLY A 109 -9.01 11.96 -25.07
CA GLY A 109 -8.69 10.84 -25.95
C GLY A 109 -7.21 10.64 -26.27
N LYS A 110 -6.30 11.31 -25.54
CA LYS A 110 -4.83 11.23 -25.74
C LYS A 110 -4.13 10.24 -24.79
N GLY A 111 -4.89 9.52 -23.96
CA GLY A 111 -4.37 8.77 -22.82
C GLY A 111 -4.22 9.65 -21.57
N LEU A 112 -4.02 9.00 -20.43
CA LEU A 112 -3.91 9.66 -19.12
C LEU A 112 -2.72 9.07 -18.36
N ILE A 113 -1.83 9.95 -17.86
CA ILE A 113 -0.78 9.58 -16.91
C ILE A 113 -1.28 9.91 -15.51
N VAL A 114 -1.36 8.90 -14.65
CA VAL A 114 -1.71 9.06 -13.24
C VAL A 114 -0.42 9.00 -12.41
N ALA A 115 -0.01 10.14 -11.85
CA ALA A 115 1.14 10.22 -10.95
C ALA A 115 0.69 10.02 -9.51
N VAL A 116 1.26 9.03 -8.81
CA VAL A 116 0.78 8.59 -7.49
C VAL A 116 1.93 8.63 -6.48
N PRO A 117 1.79 9.36 -5.36
CA PRO A 117 2.74 9.26 -4.26
C PRO A 117 2.63 7.91 -3.55
N HIS A 118 3.70 7.45 -2.91
CA HIS A 118 3.65 6.27 -2.02
C HIS A 118 2.98 6.65 -0.70
N TYR A 119 1.69 6.95 -0.75
CA TYR A 119 0.90 7.47 0.36
C TYR A 119 -0.45 6.75 0.46
N GLY A 120 -0.87 6.47 1.70
CA GLY A 120 -2.08 5.68 1.98
C GLY A 120 -2.03 4.29 1.34
N SER A 121 -3.20 3.75 1.03
CA SER A 121 -3.39 2.44 0.40
C SER A 121 -3.21 2.50 -1.12
N TRP A 122 -2.10 3.08 -1.59
CA TRP A 122 -1.87 3.35 -3.02
C TRP A 122 -1.93 2.10 -3.91
N GLU A 123 -1.69 0.89 -3.40
CA GLU A 123 -1.85 -0.35 -4.19
C GLU A 123 -3.33 -0.59 -4.57
N MET A 124 -4.28 -0.14 -3.74
CA MET A 124 -5.72 -0.22 -4.03
C MET A 124 -6.12 0.71 -5.18
N LEU A 125 -5.38 1.81 -5.39
CA LEU A 125 -5.64 2.72 -6.51
C LEU A 125 -5.47 2.00 -7.86
N ASN A 126 -4.50 1.10 -8.00
CA ASN A 126 -4.34 0.32 -9.23
C ASN A 126 -5.62 -0.46 -9.53
N LEU A 127 -6.15 -1.15 -8.52
CA LEU A 127 -7.40 -1.89 -8.65
C LEU A 127 -8.56 -0.97 -9.07
N TYR A 128 -8.68 0.20 -8.45
CA TYR A 128 -9.68 1.20 -8.84
C TYR A 128 -9.52 1.64 -10.30
N LEU A 129 -8.30 1.96 -10.74
CA LEU A 129 -8.02 2.38 -12.11
C LEU A 129 -8.36 1.30 -13.14
N HIS A 130 -8.05 0.03 -12.84
CA HIS A 130 -8.43 -1.10 -13.69
C HIS A 130 -9.96 -1.27 -13.80
N SER A 131 -10.72 -0.94 -12.74
CA SER A 131 -12.19 -0.91 -12.81
C SER A 131 -12.74 0.15 -13.77
N LYS A 132 -11.93 1.16 -14.11
CA LYS A 132 -12.30 2.26 -15.02
C LYS A 132 -11.83 2.04 -16.46
N GLY A 133 -11.02 1.03 -16.73
CA GLY A 133 -10.53 0.69 -18.06
C GLY A 133 -9.13 0.10 -18.05
N LYS A 134 -8.52 -0.03 -19.24
CA LYS A 134 -7.16 -0.52 -19.38
C LYS A 134 -6.17 0.47 -18.77
N ALA A 135 -5.35 0.00 -17.84
CA ALA A 135 -4.26 0.75 -17.23
C ALA A 135 -2.95 -0.02 -17.43
N ALA A 136 -1.85 0.72 -17.61
CA ALA A 136 -0.51 0.17 -17.64
C ALA A 136 0.29 0.76 -16.48
N VAL A 137 1.01 -0.10 -15.74
CA VAL A 137 1.80 0.29 -14.58
C VAL A 137 3.26 -0.09 -14.84
N LEU A 138 4.18 0.83 -14.56
CA LEU A 138 5.60 0.56 -14.65
C LEU A 138 6.00 -0.52 -13.64
N TYR A 139 6.70 -1.55 -14.12
CA TYR A 139 7.14 -2.67 -13.30
C TYR A 139 8.66 -2.80 -13.34
N LYS A 140 9.29 -2.84 -12.16
CA LYS A 140 10.71 -3.16 -12.00
C LYS A 140 10.83 -4.64 -11.60
N PRO A 141 11.45 -5.50 -12.44
CA PRO A 141 11.65 -6.90 -12.09
C PRO A 141 12.41 -7.08 -10.78
N SER A 142 11.94 -8.03 -9.96
CA SER A 142 12.64 -8.45 -8.75
C SER A 142 13.89 -9.26 -9.09
N LYS A 143 14.94 -9.11 -8.28
CA LYS A 143 16.18 -9.91 -8.40
C LYS A 143 15.95 -11.40 -8.07
N HIS A 144 14.79 -11.76 -7.52
CA HIS A 144 14.42 -13.13 -7.17
C HIS A 144 13.31 -13.62 -8.10
N PRO A 145 13.62 -14.48 -9.10
CA PRO A 145 12.66 -14.89 -10.14
C PRO A 145 11.35 -15.48 -9.60
N ASP A 146 11.42 -16.32 -8.57
CA ASP A 146 10.23 -16.92 -7.95
C ASP A 146 9.29 -15.87 -7.33
N VAL A 147 9.86 -14.85 -6.70
CA VAL A 147 9.11 -13.74 -6.10
C VAL A 147 8.56 -12.84 -7.19
N ASP A 148 9.35 -12.61 -8.25
CA ASP A 148 8.95 -11.85 -9.43
C ASP A 148 7.73 -12.48 -10.14
N ALA A 149 7.76 -13.80 -10.34
CA ALA A 149 6.64 -14.55 -10.91
C ALA A 149 5.39 -14.45 -10.03
N LEU A 150 5.54 -14.60 -8.71
CA LEU A 150 4.44 -14.46 -7.75
C LEU A 150 3.84 -13.04 -7.77
N LEU A 151 4.68 -11.99 -7.79
CA LEU A 151 4.20 -10.61 -7.84
C LEU A 151 3.44 -10.32 -9.13
N ARG A 152 3.94 -10.82 -10.27
CA ARG A 152 3.26 -10.68 -11.57
C ARG A 152 1.90 -11.36 -11.56
N ASP A 153 1.81 -12.62 -11.12
CA ASP A 153 0.54 -13.35 -10.98
C ASP A 153 -0.48 -12.59 -10.11
N LYS A 154 -0.03 -12.04 -8.98
CA LYS A 154 -0.94 -11.34 -8.07
C LYS A 154 -1.39 -9.98 -8.60
N ARG A 155 -0.55 -9.30 -9.38
CA ARG A 155 -0.83 -8.00 -10.01
C ARG A 155 -1.62 -8.12 -11.32
N SER A 156 -1.53 -9.23 -12.04
CA SER A 156 -2.31 -9.46 -13.28
C SER A 156 -3.77 -9.81 -13.05
N ARG A 157 -4.16 -10.14 -11.81
CA ARG A 157 -5.55 -10.48 -11.48
C ARG A 157 -6.55 -9.37 -11.85
N SER A 158 -6.17 -8.10 -11.71
CA SER A 158 -7.07 -6.97 -11.94
C SER A 158 -7.17 -6.55 -13.41
N GLY A 159 -6.44 -7.21 -14.32
CA GLY A 159 -6.37 -6.86 -15.74
C GLY A 159 -4.96 -6.50 -16.17
#